data_AF-G8NYA2-F1
#
_entry.id   AF-G8NYA2-F1
#
_cell.length_a   1.000
_cell.length_b   1.000
_cell.length_c   1.000
_cell.angle_alpha   90.00
_cell.angle_beta   90.00
_cell.angle_gamma   90.00
#
_symmetry.space_group_name_H-M   'P 1'
#
loop_
_entity.id
_entity.type
_entity.pdbx_description
1 polymer ?
#
loop_
_entity_poly.entity_id
_entity_poly.type
_entity_poly.pdbx_seq_one_letter_code
_entity_poly.pdbx_strand_id
1 'polypeptide(L)' 'MRSELVFKALVNESNRYQLCRLIAKGTRKLHRPNTRLQETANDVFERFSVPGSKVVAARFAQPEQERRAA' A
#
# COMPACT_ATOMS: atom_id res chain seq x y z
N MET A 1 2.90 12.16 -12.03
CA MET A 1 2.00 12.82 -11.04
C MET A 1 1.37 11.78 -10.10
N ARG A 2 0.89 12.17 -8.90
CA ARG A 2 0.28 11.22 -7.94
C ARG A 2 -0.95 10.50 -8.49
N SER A 3 -1.72 11.17 -9.35
CA SER A 3 -2.86 10.59 -10.06
C SER A 3 -2.48 9.37 -10.90
N GLU A 4 -1.36 9.43 -11.64
CA GLU A 4 -0.88 8.32 -12.47
C GLU A 4 -0.53 7.08 -11.63
N LEU A 5 0.06 7.28 -10.44
CA LEU A 5 0.38 6.18 -9.52
C LEU A 5 -0.90 5.50 -9.00
N VAL A 6 -1.95 6.28 -8.71
CA VAL A 6 -3.26 5.74 -8.31
C VAL A 6 -3.87 4.93 -9.44
N PHE A 7 -3.88 5.44 -10.67
CA PHE A 7 -4.44 4.72 -11.82
C PHE A 7 -3.68 3.42 -12.09
N LYS A 8 -2.35 3.43 -12.02
CA LYS A 8 -1.56 2.21 -12.18
C LYS A 8 -1.80 1.20 -11.04
N ALA A 9 -1.94 1.66 -9.80
CA ALA A 9 -2.25 0.78 -8.67
C ALA A 9 -3.65 0.14 -8.79
N LEU A 10 -4.63 0.86 -9.34
CA LEU A 10 -5.99 0.35 -9.57
C LEU A 10 -6.05 -0.82 -10.57
N VAL A 11 -5.06 -0.95 -11.46
CA VAL A 11 -4.95 -2.11 -12.36
C VAL A 11 -4.65 -3.38 -11.57
N ASN A 12 -3.91 -3.28 -10.46
CA ASN A 12 -3.54 -4.41 -9.61
C ASN A 12 -4.57 -4.72 -8.52
N GLU A 13 -5.25 -3.69 -7.99
CA GLU A 13 -6.34 -3.81 -7.01
C GLU A 13 -7.52 -2.92 -7.44
N SER A 14 -8.53 -3.53 -8.05
CA SER A 14 -9.69 -2.80 -8.59
C SER A 14 -10.63 -2.30 -7.49
N ASN A 15 -10.61 -2.91 -6.29
CA ASN A 15 -11.41 -2.44 -5.17
C ASN A 15 -10.74 -1.22 -4.52
N ARG A 16 -11.30 -0.04 -4.81
CA ARG A 16 -10.81 1.25 -4.30
C ARG A 16 -10.73 1.32 -2.77
N TYR A 17 -11.67 0.68 -2.06
CA TYR A 17 -11.67 0.67 -0.59
C TYR A 17 -10.55 -0.21 -0.04
N GLN A 18 -10.31 -1.37 -0.65
CA GLN A 18 -9.18 -2.23 -0.29
C GLN A 18 -7.86 -1.55 -0.61
N LEU A 19 -7.73 -0.92 -1.79
CA LEU A 19 -6.55 -0.15 -2.14
C LEU A 19 -6.28 0.93 -1.09
N CYS A 20 -7.26 1.75 -0.73
CA CYS A 20 -7.10 2.77 0.32
C CYS A 20 -6.64 2.17 1.66
N ARG A 21 -7.24 1.05 2.08
CA ARG A 21 -6.86 0.36 3.32
C ARG A 21 -5.41 -0.14 3.29
N LEU A 22 -5.01 -0.75 2.18
CA LEU A 22 -3.67 -1.30 1.99
C LEU A 22 -2.62 -0.20 1.92
N ILE A 23 -2.90 0.87 1.18
CA ILE A 23 -2.01 2.03 1.10
C ILE A 23 -1.88 2.70 2.47
N ALA A 24 -2.97 2.89 3.21
CA ALA A 24 -2.91 3.46 4.56
C ALA A 24 -2.06 2.61 5.51
N LYS A 25 -2.22 1.28 5.48
CA LYS A 25 -1.42 0.35 6.29
C LYS A 25 0.05 0.35 5.86
N GLY A 26 0.32 0.35 4.55
CA GLY A 26 1.68 0.43 4.01
C GLY A 26 2.38 1.74 4.38
N THR A 27 1.67 2.85 4.27
CA THR A 27 2.17 4.18 4.63
C THR A 27 2.55 4.21 6.11
N ARG A 28 1.67 3.78 7.02
CA ARG A 28 1.99 3.72 8.46
C ARG A 28 3.19 2.83 8.77
N LYS A 29 3.33 1.70 8.07
CA LYS A 29 4.42 0.75 8.31
C LYS A 29 5.77 1.23 7.76
N LEU A 30 5.77 1.98 6.67
CA LEU A 30 7.00 2.39 5.97
C LEU A 30 7.43 3.83 6.27
N HIS A 31 6.57 4.62 6.92
CA HIS A 31 6.88 5.99 7.26
C HIS A 31 8.03 6.06 8.26
N ARG A 32 8.96 7.00 8.03
CA ARG A 32 10.10 7.27 8.91
C ARG A 32 9.99 8.68 9.48
N PRO A 33 10.45 8.92 10.72
CA PRO A 33 10.60 10.27 11.24
C PRO A 33 11.39 11.15 10.25
N ASN A 34 11.06 12.43 10.18
CA ASN A 34 11.68 13.41 9.28
C ASN A 34 11.54 13.14 7.77
N THR A 35 10.62 12.25 7.36
CA THR A 35 10.20 12.15 5.95
C THR A 35 8.82 12.76 5.77
N ARG A 36 8.51 13.30 4.59
CA ARG A 36 7.17 13.83 4.35
C ARG A 36 6.22 12.66 4.11
N LEU A 37 5.08 12.63 4.81
CA LEU A 37 4.08 11.57 4.66
C LEU A 37 3.68 11.32 3.19
N GLN A 38 3.65 12.38 2.39
CA GLN A 38 3.31 12.32 0.98
C GLN A 38 4.32 11.53 0.15
N GLU A 39 5.62 11.61 0.48
CA GLU A 39 6.68 10.85 -0.17
C GLU A 39 6.50 9.37 0.15
N THR A 40 6.33 9.02 1.44
CA THR A 40 6.05 7.64 1.82
C THR A 40 4.81 7.08 1.13
N ALA A 41 3.74 7.87 1.03
CA ALA A 41 2.52 7.43 0.34
C ALA A 41 2.77 7.19 -1.16
N ASN A 42 3.55 8.05 -1.82
CA ASN A 42 3.91 7.87 -3.23
C ASN A 42 4.74 6.60 -3.43
N ASP A 43 5.72 6.35 -2.57
CA ASP A 43 6.54 5.11 -2.60
C ASP A 43 5.66 3.87 -2.45
N VAL A 44 4.65 3.93 -1.57
CA VAL A 44 3.70 2.82 -1.40
C VAL A 44 2.88 2.64 -2.68
N PHE A 45 2.35 3.70 -3.28
CA PHE A 45 1.62 3.58 -4.55
C PHE A 45 2.49 3.03 -5.68
N GLU A 46 3.76 3.44 -5.75
CA GLU A 46 4.70 2.93 -6.75
C GLU A 46 4.93 1.42 -6.61
N ARG A 47 5.12 0.93 -5.37
CA ARG A 47 5.21 -0.52 -5.11
C ARG A 47 3.97 -1.27 -5.57
N PHE A 48 2.79 -0.68 -5.35
CA PHE A 48 1.50 -1.23 -5.79
C PHE A 48 1.23 -1.10 -7.30
N SER A 49 2.02 -0.29 -8.02
CA SER A 49 1.88 -0.10 -9.47
C SER A 49 2.63 -1.14 -10.29
N VAL A 50 3.55 -1.89 -9.69
CA VAL A 50 4.35 -2.92 -10.37
C VAL A 50 3.48 -4.17 -10.63
N PRO A 51 3.45 -4.70 -11.88
CA PRO A 51 2.78 -5.96 -12.18
C PRO A 51 3.25 -7.11 -11.28
N GLY A 52 2.34 -7.89 -10.71
CA GLY A 52 2.68 -8.95 -9.75
C GLY A 52 2.77 -8.47 -8.29
N SER A 53 2.53 -7.18 -8.02
CA SER A 53 2.46 -6.61 -6.66
C SER A 53 1.34 -7.18 -5.77
N LYS A 54 0.56 -8.18 -6.22
CA LYS A 54 -0.38 -8.91 -5.35
C LYS A 54 0.31 -9.49 -4.12
N VAL A 55 1.59 -9.82 -4.19
CA VAL A 55 2.40 -10.27 -3.03
C VAL A 55 2.57 -9.15 -2.00
N VAL A 56 2.84 -7.92 -2.46
CA VAL A 56 2.96 -6.74 -1.59
C VAL A 56 1.61 -6.42 -0.96
N ALA A 57 0.54 -6.43 -1.76
CA ALA A 57 -0.83 -6.27 -1.29
C ALA A 57 -1.19 -7.34 -0.24
N ALA A 58 -0.90 -8.62 -0.50
CA ALA A 58 -1.14 -9.73 0.42
C ALA A 58 -0.40 -9.55 1.76
N ARG A 59 0.86 -9.09 1.74
CA ARG A 59 1.65 -8.81 2.95
C ARG A 59 1.02 -7.73 3.84
N PHE A 60 0.34 -6.76 3.24
CA PHE A 60 -0.44 -5.75 3.97
C PHE A 60 -1.86 -6.22 4.27
N ALA A 61 -2.46 -7.10 3.46
CA ALA A 61 -3.81 -7.62 3.66
C ALA A 61 -3.91 -8.59 4.84
N GLN A 62 -2.81 -9.23 5.24
CA GLN A 62 -2.84 -10.24 6.31
C GLN A 62 -3.53 -9.72 7.59
N PRO A 63 -4.51 -10.48 8.11
CA PRO A 63 -5.29 -10.09 9.28
C PRO A 63 -4.37 -9.99 10.51
N GLU A 64 -4.55 -8.94 11.31
CA GLU A 64 -3.80 -8.78 12.56
C GLU A 64 -4.05 -9.91 13.57
N GLN A 65 -5.12 -10.68 13.37
CA GLN A 65 -5.51 -11.82 14.20
C GLN A 65 -4.44 -12.92 14.26
N GLU A 66 -3.71 -13.14 13.15
CA GLU A 66 -2.59 -14.11 13.09
C GLU A 66 -1.36 -13.65 13.90
N ARG A 67 -1.23 -12.34 14.17
CA ARG A 67 -0.08 -11.79 14.91
C ARG A 67 -0.27 -11.74 16.42
N ARG A 68 -1.51 -11.92 16.91
CA ARG A 68 -1.82 -11.92 18.36
C ARG A 68 -1.83 -13.32 18.97
N ALA A 69 -1.69 -14.36 18.16
CA ALA A 69 -1.76 -15.76 18.59
C ALA A 69 -0.38 -16.44 18.68
N ALA A 70 0.72 -15.67 18.75
CA ALA A 70 2.09 -16.18 18.91
C ALA A 70 2.75 -15.56 20.14
#